data_AF-A0A535C0K4-F1
#
_entry.id   AF-A0A535C0K4-F1
#
_cell.length_a   1.000
_cell.length_b   1.000
_cell.length_c   1.000
_cell.angle_alpha   90.00
_cell.angle_beta   90.00
_cell.angle_gamma   90.00
#
_symmetry.space_group_name_H-M   'P 1'
#
loop_
_entity.id
_entity.type
_entity.pdbx_description
1 polymer ?
#
loop_
_entity_poly.entity_id
_entity_poly.type
_entity_poly.pdbx_seq_one_letter_code
_entity_poly.pdbx_strand_id
1 'polypeptide(L)'
;MGRTQVIVGATVAGLVVLTLFLFLDSLNFAGTAQIVGYQRTADPRRIVVIVALARLDDIAERQIQEDASTVRITVRKRTTSGTAQADLILFPVTLTLREALRDRAVLDDKGAPVADRGVYEAPQPTTR
;
A
#
# COMPACT_ATOMS: atom_id res chain seq x y z
N MET A 1 0.88 -48.30 12.31
CA MET A 1 1.45 -46.94 12.44
C MET A 1 2.28 -46.69 11.19
N GLY A 2 1.97 -45.72 10.31
CA GLY A 2 2.86 -45.55 9.14
C GLY A 2 2.47 -44.58 8.01
N ARG A 3 1.22 -44.14 7.87
CA ARG A 3 0.84 -43.20 6.78
C ARG A 3 0.36 -41.86 7.32
N THR A 4 -0.43 -41.87 8.38
CA THR A 4 -1.00 -40.65 8.99
C THR A 4 0.06 -39.75 9.62
N GLN A 5 1.05 -40.31 10.33
CA GLN A 5 2.13 -39.52 10.94
C GLN A 5 3.07 -38.88 9.91
N VAL A 6 3.30 -39.53 8.77
CA VAL A 6 4.14 -38.98 7.68
C VAL A 6 3.42 -37.83 6.98
N ILE A 7 2.11 -37.95 6.75
CA ILE A 7 1.29 -36.89 6.15
C ILE A 7 1.19 -35.67 7.07
N VAL A 8 1.02 -35.88 8.38
CA VAL A 8 0.99 -34.79 9.38
C VAL A 8 2.36 -34.11 9.49
N GLY A 9 3.45 -34.87 9.50
CA GLY A 9 4.81 -34.30 9.53
C GLY A 9 5.14 -33.47 8.29
N ALA A 10 4.76 -33.95 7.10
CA ALA A 10 4.98 -33.23 5.84
C ALA A 10 4.11 -31.97 5.70
N THR A 11 2.86 -31.99 6.17
CA THR A 11 1.98 -30.80 6.16
C THR A 11 2.46 -29.74 7.14
N VAL A 12 2.89 -30.12 8.34
CA VAL A 12 3.45 -29.16 9.32
C VAL A 12 4.76 -28.57 8.82
N ALA A 13 5.68 -29.37 8.26
CA ALA A 13 6.93 -28.87 7.69
C ALA A 13 6.68 -27.94 6.50
N GLY A 14 5.76 -28.31 5.60
CA GLY A 14 5.37 -27.47 4.47
C GLY A 14 4.76 -26.14 4.91
N LEU A 15 3.89 -26.16 5.94
CA LEU A 15 3.31 -24.95 6.51
C LEU A 15 4.39 -24.05 7.12
N VAL A 16 5.33 -24.60 7.90
CA VAL A 16 6.42 -23.83 8.53
C VAL A 16 7.31 -23.19 7.46
N VAL A 17 7.71 -23.93 6.42
CA VAL A 17 8.53 -23.39 5.32
C VAL A 17 7.78 -22.30 4.56
N LEU A 18 6.49 -22.51 4.26
CA LEU A 18 5.66 -21.50 3.60
C LEU A 18 5.51 -20.25 4.46
N THR A 19 5.25 -20.40 5.76
CA THR A 19 5.09 -19.28 6.69
C THR A 19 6.40 -18.51 6.83
N LEU A 20 7.54 -19.22 6.90
CA LEU A 20 8.87 -18.62 6.95
C LEU A 20 9.20 -17.88 5.65
N PHE A 21 8.87 -18.45 4.49
CA PHE A 21 9.09 -17.80 3.20
C PHE A 21 8.25 -16.53 3.05
N LEU A 22 6.96 -16.59 3.40
CA LEU A 22 6.07 -15.42 3.41
C LEU A 22 6.52 -14.36 4.42
N PHE A 23 7.03 -14.79 5.58
CA PHE A 23 7.58 -13.89 6.59
C PHE A 23 8.88 -13.22 6.10
N LEU A 24 9.80 -13.97 5.48
CA LEU A 24 11.03 -13.44 4.91
C LEU A 24 10.76 -12.46 3.76
N ASP A 25 9.77 -12.75 2.90
CA ASP A 25 9.37 -11.84 1.83
C ASP A 25 8.80 -10.52 2.40
N SER A 26 8.09 -10.60 3.54
CA SER A 26 7.60 -9.43 4.26
C SER A 26 8.70 -8.59 4.93
N LEU A 27 9.92 -9.11 5.09
CA LEU A 27 11.06 -8.37 5.65
C LEU A 27 11.78 -7.47 4.62
N ASN A 28 11.43 -7.55 3.34
CA ASN A 28 12.00 -6.69 2.29
C ASN A 28 11.40 -5.27 2.24
N PHE A 29 10.45 -4.93 3.14
CA PHE A 29 9.88 -3.59 3.21
C PHE A 29 10.69 -2.69 4.14
N ALA A 30 11.06 -1.49 3.66
CA ALA A 30 11.78 -0.50 4.45
C ALA A 30 10.86 0.31 5.38
N GLY A 31 9.54 0.23 5.18
CA GLY A 31 8.54 0.88 6.02
C GLY A 31 7.28 1.28 5.24
N THR A 32 6.48 2.16 5.84
CA THR A 32 5.32 2.79 5.19
C THR A 32 5.70 4.16 4.63
N ALA A 33 5.21 4.45 3.42
CA ALA A 33 5.33 5.77 2.83
C ALA A 33 4.34 6.73 3.51
N GLN A 34 4.77 7.96 3.77
CA GLN A 34 3.88 8.97 4.34
C GLN A 34 2.84 9.39 3.31
N ILE A 35 1.57 9.28 3.67
CA ILE A 35 0.46 9.83 2.88
C ILE A 35 0.27 11.30 3.26
N VAL A 36 0.37 12.21 2.30
CA VAL A 36 0.24 13.67 2.54
C VAL A 36 -1.17 14.21 2.25
N GLY A 37 -1.99 13.40 1.59
CA GLY A 37 -3.36 13.73 1.21
C GLY A 37 -3.90 12.74 0.18
N TYR A 38 -5.19 12.86 -0.11
CA TYR A 38 -5.82 12.16 -1.23
C TYR A 38 -6.67 13.12 -2.04
N GLN A 39 -6.96 12.74 -3.27
CA GLN A 39 -7.86 13.43 -4.18
C GLN A 39 -8.89 12.46 -4.73
N ARG A 40 -10.12 12.95 -4.93
CA ARG A 40 -11.23 12.19 -5.51
C ARG A 40 -11.12 12.18 -7.02
N THR A 41 -11.49 11.09 -7.67
CA THR A 41 -11.60 11.07 -9.13
C THR A 41 -13.06 11.19 -9.57
N ALA A 42 -13.31 11.27 -10.87
CA ALA A 42 -14.65 11.21 -11.43
C ALA A 42 -15.34 9.85 -11.16
N ASP A 43 -14.56 8.77 -10.99
CA ASP A 43 -15.07 7.48 -10.55
C ASP A 43 -15.15 7.48 -9.01
N PRO A 44 -16.34 7.32 -8.41
CA PRO A 44 -16.49 7.35 -6.96
C PRO A 44 -15.81 6.18 -6.23
N ARG A 45 -15.38 5.14 -6.96
CA ARG A 45 -14.60 4.01 -6.44
C ARG A 45 -13.09 4.19 -6.66
N ARG A 46 -12.64 5.32 -7.19
CA ARG A 46 -11.21 5.60 -7.38
C ARG A 46 -10.80 6.90 -6.71
N ILE A 47 -9.66 6.82 -6.05
CA ILE A 47 -8.98 7.96 -5.43
C ILE A 47 -7.52 7.97 -5.86
N VAL A 48 -6.89 9.14 -5.80
CA VAL A 48 -5.46 9.29 -5.96
C VAL A 48 -4.88 9.70 -4.61
N VAL A 49 -4.04 8.87 -4.03
CA VAL A 49 -3.32 9.16 -2.80
C VAL A 49 -1.98 9.76 -3.16
N ILE A 50 -1.63 10.88 -2.53
CA ILE A 50 -0.34 11.53 -2.72
C ILE A 50 0.58 11.02 -1.60
N VAL A 51 1.67 10.35 -1.98
CA VAL A 51 2.67 9.84 -1.03
C VAL A 51 3.98 10.61 -1.17
N ALA A 52 4.68 10.79 -0.04
CA ALA A 52 6.03 11.33 -0.03
C ALA A 52 7.05 10.17 -0.01
N LEU A 53 7.93 10.15 -1.00
CA LEU A 53 8.99 9.15 -1.18
C LEU A 53 10.35 9.84 -1.30
N ALA A 54 11.40 9.25 -0.72
CA ALA A 54 12.77 9.67 -1.02
C ALA A 54 13.20 9.14 -2.40
N ARG A 55 14.29 9.67 -2.97
CA ARG A 55 14.80 9.26 -4.29
C ARG A 55 15.09 7.76 -4.47
N LEU A 56 15.47 7.09 -3.39
CA LEU A 56 15.79 5.66 -3.40
C LEU A 56 14.63 4.80 -2.94
N ASP A 57 13.49 5.41 -2.61
CA ASP A 57 12.28 4.71 -2.24
C ASP A 57 11.48 4.34 -3.49
N ASP A 58 10.85 3.18 -3.43
CA ASP A 58 9.91 2.71 -4.45
C ASP A 58 8.67 2.11 -3.76
N ILE A 59 7.53 2.16 -4.43
CA ILE A 59 6.28 1.61 -3.91
C ILE A 59 6.30 0.11 -4.11
N ALA A 60 6.35 -0.62 -2.99
CA ALA A 60 6.39 -2.07 -3.03
C ALA A 60 4.98 -2.68 -2.96
N GLU A 61 4.11 -2.13 -2.11
CA GLU A 61 2.77 -2.68 -1.90
C GLU A 61 1.76 -1.58 -1.58
N ARG A 62 0.50 -1.84 -1.96
CA ARG A 62 -0.66 -1.00 -1.64
C ARG A 62 -1.69 -1.90 -0.97
N GLN A 63 -2.04 -1.60 0.27
CA GLN A 63 -3.07 -2.31 1.00
C GLN A 63 -4.22 -1.36 1.33
N ILE A 64 -5.44 -1.84 1.15
CA ILE A 64 -6.66 -1.09 1.39
C ILE A 64 -7.55 -1.95 2.28
N GLN A 65 -7.91 -1.41 3.44
CA GLN A 65 -8.91 -2.02 4.32
C GLN A 65 -10.11 -1.09 4.34
N GLU A 66 -11.26 -1.58 3.86
CA GLU A 66 -12.50 -0.81 3.83
C GLU A 66 -13.48 -1.37 4.83
N ASP A 67 -14.12 -0.46 5.55
CA ASP A 67 -15.31 -0.70 6.34
C ASP A 67 -16.46 0.24 5.86
N ALA A 68 -17.59 0.22 6.57
CA ALA A 68 -18.78 0.99 6.21
C ALA A 68 -18.59 2.51 6.29
N SER A 69 -17.62 2.98 7.08
CA SER A 69 -17.40 4.39 7.43
C SER A 69 -15.98 4.89 7.16
N THR A 70 -15.02 4.01 6.91
CA THR A 70 -13.61 4.34 6.73
C THR A 70 -12.95 3.51 5.64
N VAL A 71 -11.90 4.09 5.07
CA VAL A 71 -10.97 3.47 4.13
C VAL A 71 -9.57 3.67 4.69
N ARG A 72 -8.99 2.64 5.26
CA ARG A 72 -7.61 2.65 5.74
C ARG A 72 -6.67 2.24 4.62
N ILE A 73 -5.64 3.06 4.39
CA ILE A 73 -4.69 2.91 3.30
C ILE A 73 -3.30 2.73 3.88
N THR A 74 -2.60 1.72 3.39
CA THR A 74 -1.20 1.49 3.72
C THR A 74 -0.43 1.37 2.42
N VAL A 75 0.56 2.26 2.24
CA VAL A 75 1.50 2.19 1.12
C VAL A 75 2.84 1.76 1.68
N ARG A 76 3.26 0.54 1.38
CA ARG A 76 4.59 0.05 1.79
C ARG A 76 5.62 0.44 0.75
N LYS A 77 6.78 0.85 1.24
CA LYS A 77 7.92 1.19 0.41
C LYS A 77 9.07 0.23 0.63
N ARG A 78 9.87 0.08 -0.41
CA ARG A 78 11.21 -0.51 -0.36
C ARG A 78 12.22 0.59 -0.60
N THR A 79 13.39 0.49 0.01
CA THR A 79 14.47 1.46 -0.18
C THR A 79 15.66 0.74 -0.79
N THR A 80 16.17 1.25 -1.90
CA THR A 80 17.37 0.71 -2.54
C THR A 80 18.61 1.27 -1.84
N SER A 81 19.60 0.42 -1.57
CA SER A 81 20.88 0.86 -0.99
C SER A 81 21.62 1.82 -1.92
N GLY A 82 22.20 2.87 -1.34
CA GLY A 82 22.99 3.86 -2.08
C GLY A 82 22.95 5.24 -1.42
N THR A 83 23.52 6.22 -2.12
CA THR A 83 23.51 7.63 -1.70
C THR A 83 22.77 8.46 -2.75
N ALA A 84 21.81 9.27 -2.29
CA ALA A 84 21.08 10.22 -3.11
C ALA A 84 20.90 11.54 -2.35
N GLN A 85 20.43 12.58 -3.04
CA GLN A 85 20.04 13.81 -2.37
C GLN A 85 18.88 13.54 -1.38
N ALA A 86 18.86 14.32 -0.29
CA ALA A 86 17.86 14.22 0.76
C ALA A 86 16.61 15.05 0.41
N ASP A 87 15.95 14.71 -0.69
CA ASP A 87 14.72 15.34 -1.16
C ASP A 87 13.53 14.36 -1.15
N LEU A 88 12.33 14.94 -1.01
CA LEU A 88 11.06 14.22 -1.05
C LEU A 88 10.37 14.49 -2.37
N ILE A 89 9.95 13.41 -3.03
CA ILE A 89 9.17 13.41 -4.25
C ILE A 89 7.72 13.07 -3.88
N LEU A 90 6.79 13.92 -4.33
CA LEU A 90 5.37 13.64 -4.20
C LEU A 90 4.93 12.76 -5.37
N PHE A 91 4.45 11.56 -5.06
CA PHE A 91 4.05 10.59 -6.06
C PHE A 91 2.54 10.32 -5.99
N PRO A 92 1.79 10.50 -7.09
CA PRO A 92 0.37 10.16 -7.12
C PRO A 92 0.19 8.66 -7.28
N VAL A 93 -0.65 8.06 -6.43
CA VAL A 93 -0.96 6.63 -6.42
C VAL A 93 -2.45 6.43 -6.56
N THR A 94 -2.88 5.94 -7.72
CA THR A 94 -4.28 5.60 -7.97
C THR A 94 -4.66 4.32 -7.23
N LEU A 95 -5.74 4.36 -6.48
CA LEU A 95 -6.30 3.22 -5.76
C LEU A 95 -7.75 2.98 -6.19
N THR A 96 -8.12 1.70 -6.29
CA THR A 96 -9.49 1.26 -6.56
C THR A 96 -10.08 0.70 -5.28
N LEU A 97 -11.25 1.19 -4.91
CA LEU A 97 -12.03 0.80 -3.75
C LEU A 97 -13.10 -0.22 -4.15
N ARG A 98 -13.48 -1.11 -3.23
CA ARG A 98 -14.59 -2.05 -3.40
C ARG A 98 -15.92 -1.31 -3.47
N GLU A 99 -16.08 -0.30 -2.62
CA GLU A 99 -17.27 0.55 -2.57
C GLU A 99 -16.96 2.02 -2.88
N ALA A 100 -17.99 2.81 -3.16
CA ALA A 100 -17.83 4.23 -3.42
C ALA A 100 -17.30 4.96 -2.17
N LEU A 101 -16.36 5.89 -2.30
CA LEU A 101 -15.79 6.64 -1.17
C LEU A 101 -16.87 7.41 -0.41
N ARG A 102 -17.71 8.17 -1.10
CA ARG A 102 -18.79 9.01 -0.51
C ARG A 102 -18.27 9.81 0.69
N ASP A 103 -18.84 9.59 1.87
CA ASP A 103 -18.54 10.29 3.12
C ASP A 103 -17.63 9.48 4.04
N ARG A 104 -17.08 8.35 3.56
CA ARG A 104 -16.17 7.52 4.35
C ARG A 104 -14.87 8.27 4.61
N ALA A 105 -14.38 8.21 5.84
CA ALA A 105 -13.11 8.82 6.22
C ALA A 105 -11.93 8.04 5.63
N VAL A 106 -10.94 8.73 5.07
CA VAL A 106 -9.70 8.10 4.62
C VAL A 106 -8.67 8.17 5.74
N LEU A 107 -8.10 7.04 6.11
CA LEU A 107 -7.14 6.90 7.20
C LEU A 107 -5.81 6.35 6.70
N ASP A 108 -4.71 6.73 7.33
CA ASP A 108 -3.40 6.12 7.12
C ASP A 108 -3.22 4.82 7.95
N ASP A 109 -2.04 4.21 7.84
CA ASP A 109 -1.68 2.96 8.55
C ASP A 109 -1.74 3.09 10.08
N LYS A 110 -1.63 4.31 10.61
CA LYS A 110 -1.69 4.65 12.03
C LYS A 110 -3.10 5.01 12.49
N GLY A 111 -4.07 5.03 11.57
CA GLY A 111 -5.44 5.44 11.84
C GLY A 111 -5.63 6.96 11.90
N ALA A 112 -4.64 7.75 11.47
CA ALA A 112 -4.79 9.20 11.40
C ALA A 112 -5.58 9.60 10.14
N PRO A 113 -6.40 10.66 10.22
CA PRO A 113 -7.16 11.12 9.07
C PRO A 113 -6.25 11.69 7.99
N VAL A 114 -6.48 11.26 6.75
CA VAL A 114 -5.81 11.80 5.56
C VAL A 114 -6.65 12.93 4.99
N ALA A 115 -6.03 14.08 4.74
CA ALA A 115 -6.72 15.25 4.22
C ALA A 115 -7.20 15.04 2.77
N ASP A 116 -8.47 15.40 2.52
CA ASP A 116 -9.02 15.56 1.18
C ASP A 116 -8.43 16.82 0.52
N ARG A 117 -7.82 16.66 -0.64
CA ARG A 117 -7.19 17.73 -1.44
C ARG A 117 -8.04 18.10 -2.67
N GLY A 118 -9.30 17.68 -2.71
CA GLY A 118 -10.23 17.99 -3.77
C GLY A 118 -10.25 16.95 -4.88
N VAL A 119 -10.48 17.39 -6.11
CA VAL A 119 -10.63 16.51 -7.28
C VAL A 119 -9.29 16.36 -7.98
N TYR A 120 -8.95 15.14 -8.36
CA TYR A 120 -7.78 14.82 -9.15
C TYR A 120 -8.01 15.24 -10.60
N GLU A 121 -7.18 16.16 -11.07
CA GLU A 121 -7.06 16.49 -12.48
C GLU A 121 -5.84 15.76 -13.04
N ALA A 122 -6.08 14.83 -13.97
CA ALA A 122 -4.99 14.13 -14.62
C ALA A 122 -4.10 15.14 -15.35
N PRO A 123 -2.76 15.00 -15.29
CA PRO A 123 -1.86 15.81 -16.10
C PRO A 123 -2.30 15.76 -17.57
N GLN A 124 -2.57 16.92 -18.16
CA GLN A 124 -2.87 16.96 -19.58
C GLN A 124 -1.62 16.53 -20.35
N PRO A 125 -1.75 15.66 -21.38
CA PRO A 125 -0.62 15.33 -22.23
C PRO A 125 -0.08 16.62 -22.82
N THR A 126 1.20 16.90 -22.57
CA THR A 126 1.88 18.00 -23.24
C THR A 126 1.97 17.66 -24.72
N THR A 127 1.15 18.29 -25.55
CA THR A 127 1.34 18.28 -27.00
C THR A 127 2.71 18.89 -27.27
N ARG A 128 3.64 18.10 -27.77
CA ARG A 128 4.95 18.56 -28.23
C ARG A 128 4.95 18.65 -29.75
#